data_AF-A0A077KGD0-F1
#
_entry.id   AF-A0A077KGD0-F1
#
_cell.length_a   1.000
_cell.length_b   1.000
_cell.length_c   1.000
_cell.angle_alpha   90.00
_cell.angle_beta   90.00
_cell.angle_gamma   90.00
#
_symmetry.space_group_name_H-M   'P 1'
#
loop_
_entity.id
_entity.type
_entity.pdbx_description
1 polymer ?
#
loop_
_entity_poly.entity_id
_entity_poly.type
_entity_poly.pdbx_seq_one_letter_code
_entity_poly.pdbx_strand_id
1 'polypeptide(L)'
;MKSFLSLLLVSFLTSFSLAQNKLTVLKANGPKAVIYEKDNGLKTDWNIDPKIKPDVYTVSKIATSNKRVTIKTDIDSLIVDLKKGEKKRLYYSFER
;
A
#
# COMPACT_ATOMS: atom_id res chain seq x y z
N MET A 1 -9.75 8.73 44.50
CA MET A 1 -9.98 9.55 43.29
C MET A 1 -8.72 9.73 42.43
N LYS A 2 -7.56 10.06 43.01
CA LYS A 2 -6.29 10.26 42.27
C LYS A 2 -5.82 9.02 41.47
N SER A 3 -5.98 7.82 42.03
CA SER A 3 -5.65 6.55 41.36
C SER A 3 -6.57 6.26 40.16
N PHE A 4 -7.84 6.64 40.25
CA PHE A 4 -8.83 6.45 39.19
C PHE A 4 -8.52 7.34 37.98
N LEU A 5 -8.09 8.58 38.24
CA LEU A 5 -7.65 9.51 37.19
C LEU A 5 -6.37 9.03 36.50
N SER A 6 -5.44 8.44 37.28
CA SER A 6 -4.22 7.82 36.74
C SER A 6 -4.55 6.62 35.82
N LEU A 7 -5.55 5.81 36.18
CA LEU A 7 -5.96 4.65 35.38
C LEU A 7 -6.58 5.07 34.03
N LEU A 8 -7.39 6.14 34.05
CA LEU A 8 -8.00 6.72 32.86
C LEU A 8 -6.96 7.28 31.88
N LEU A 9 -5.91 7.93 32.41
CA LEU A 9 -4.82 8.46 31.60
C LEU A 9 -3.99 7.37 30.93
N VAL A 10 -3.73 6.26 31.63
CA VAL A 10 -3.01 5.10 31.07
C VAL A 10 -3.83 4.42 29.97
N SER A 11 -5.16 4.28 30.15
CA SER A 11 -6.05 3.71 29.13
C SER A 11 -6.12 4.56 27.85
N PHE A 12 -5.98 5.88 27.96
CA PHE A 12 -5.99 6.77 26.81
C PHE A 12 -4.70 6.65 25.98
N LEU A 13 -3.55 6.49 26.65
CA LEU A 13 -2.24 6.37 26.01
C LEU A 13 -2.07 5.06 25.22
N THR A 14 -2.67 3.95 25.67
CA THR A 14 -2.58 2.66 24.95
C THR A 14 -3.39 2.61 23.67
N SER A 15 -4.36 3.51 23.47
CA SER A 15 -5.21 3.54 22.28
C SER A 15 -4.48 4.05 21.03
N PHE A 16 -3.41 4.85 21.19
CA PHE A 16 -2.67 5.45 20.07
C PHE A 16 -1.66 4.51 19.41
N SER A 17 -1.27 3.40 20.07
CA SER A 17 -0.28 2.47 19.51
C SER A 17 -0.84 1.65 18.33
N LEU A 18 -2.15 1.42 18.29
CA LEU A 18 -2.82 0.60 17.28
C LEU A 18 -3.14 1.34 15.96
N ALA A 19 -2.93 2.65 15.90
CA ALA A 19 -3.24 3.45 14.71
C ALA A 19 -2.09 3.49 13.67
N GLN A 20 -0.92 2.94 13.99
CA GLN A 20 0.23 2.94 13.08
C GLN A 20 0.09 1.83 12.03
N ASN A 21 -0.60 2.13 10.93
CA ASN A 21 -0.58 1.27 9.75
C ASN A 21 0.84 1.22 9.19
N LYS A 22 1.49 0.05 9.28
CA LYS A 22 2.83 -0.15 8.71
C LYS A 22 2.78 0.14 7.22
N LEU A 23 3.52 1.17 6.79
CA LEU A 23 3.65 1.51 5.39
C LEU A 23 4.32 0.36 4.65
N THR A 24 3.62 -0.22 3.67
CA THR A 24 4.20 -1.24 2.80
C THR A 24 5.14 -0.58 1.81
N VAL A 25 6.42 -0.95 1.87
CA VAL A 25 7.46 -0.53 0.92
C VAL A 25 7.86 -1.75 0.11
N LEU A 26 7.76 -1.67 -1.21
CA LEU A 26 8.19 -2.70 -2.13
C LEU A 26 9.67 -2.54 -2.46
N LYS A 27 10.47 -3.58 -2.24
CA LYS A 27 11.88 -3.61 -2.63
C LYS A 27 12.02 -3.92 -4.11
N ALA A 28 13.07 -3.41 -4.74
CA ALA A 28 13.44 -3.73 -6.13
C ALA A 28 14.95 -3.53 -6.33
N ASN A 29 15.59 -4.22 -7.28
CA ASN A 29 16.96 -3.87 -7.68
C ASN A 29 17.00 -2.80 -8.78
N GLY A 30 15.86 -2.56 -9.44
CA GLY A 30 15.79 -1.65 -10.57
C GLY A 30 14.43 -1.01 -10.78
N PRO A 31 14.30 -0.17 -11.82
CA PRO A 31 13.13 0.67 -12.02
C PRO A 31 11.94 -0.05 -12.67
N LYS A 32 11.98 -1.37 -12.80
CA LYS A 32 10.93 -2.13 -13.49
C LYS A 32 10.00 -2.80 -12.49
N ALA A 33 8.72 -2.49 -12.59
CA ALA A 33 7.63 -3.21 -11.94
C ALA A 33 6.59 -3.62 -12.98
N VAL A 34 5.76 -4.60 -12.63
CA VAL A 34 4.63 -5.03 -13.44
C VAL A 34 3.39 -5.08 -12.57
N ILE A 35 2.29 -4.55 -13.08
CA ILE A 35 0.99 -4.58 -12.45
C ILE A 35 0.12 -5.58 -13.20
N TYR A 36 -0.40 -6.58 -12.47
CA TYR A 36 -1.31 -7.58 -12.96
C TYR A 36 -2.69 -7.37 -12.37
N GLU A 37 -3.69 -7.13 -13.23
CA GLU A 37 -5.09 -7.16 -12.84
C GLU A 37 -5.65 -8.55 -13.15
N LYS A 38 -5.92 -9.35 -12.11
CA LYS A 38 -6.30 -10.76 -12.30
C LYS A 38 -7.63 -10.91 -13.03
N ASP A 39 -8.58 -10.02 -12.78
CA ASP A 39 -9.97 -10.18 -13.20
C ASP A 39 -10.19 -9.95 -14.70
N ASN A 40 -9.35 -9.14 -15.34
CA ASN A 40 -9.40 -8.85 -16.78
C ASN A 40 -8.13 -9.28 -17.53
N GLY A 41 -7.18 -9.93 -16.84
CA GLY A 41 -5.93 -10.41 -17.42
C GLY A 41 -4.98 -9.30 -17.90
N LEU A 42 -5.18 -8.05 -17.48
CA LEU A 42 -4.31 -6.96 -17.91
C LEU A 42 -2.96 -7.03 -17.21
N LYS A 43 -1.90 -6.90 -18.00
CA LYS A 43 -0.52 -6.75 -17.55
C LYS A 43 -0.02 -5.38 -18.00
N THR A 44 0.41 -4.56 -17.06
CA THR A 44 0.92 -3.21 -17.33
C THR A 44 2.36 -3.12 -16.85
N ASP A 45 3.27 -2.78 -17.75
CA ASP A 45 4.65 -2.45 -17.37
C ASP A 45 4.66 -1.07 -16.70
N TRP A 46 5.37 -0.97 -15.59
CA TRP A 46 5.38 0.22 -14.74
C TRP A 46 6.82 0.60 -14.38
N ASN A 47 7.19 1.84 -14.68
CA ASN A 47 8.51 2.37 -14.38
C ASN A 47 8.48 3.05 -13.00
N ILE A 48 9.29 2.60 -12.05
CA ILE A 48 9.30 3.08 -10.65
C ILE A 48 10.55 3.92 -10.38
N ASP A 49 10.39 5.02 -9.63
CA ASP A 49 11.49 5.82 -9.10
C ASP A 49 11.30 6.10 -7.60
N PRO A 50 12.07 5.45 -6.71
CA PRO A 50 12.03 5.69 -5.27
C PRO A 50 12.34 7.13 -4.84
N LYS A 51 12.90 7.97 -5.72
CA LYS A 51 13.13 9.39 -5.41
C LYS A 51 11.85 10.21 -5.53
N ILE A 52 10.86 9.73 -6.30
CA ILE A 52 9.59 10.41 -6.56
C ILE A 52 8.49 9.65 -5.82
N LYS A 53 8.36 9.89 -4.51
CA LYS A 53 7.40 9.19 -3.63
C LYS A 53 6.20 10.08 -3.25
N PRO A 54 4.98 9.53 -3.11
CA PRO A 54 4.57 8.19 -3.51
C PRO A 54 4.14 8.11 -4.97
N ASP A 55 4.29 6.93 -5.56
CA ASP A 55 3.57 6.57 -6.79
C ASP A 55 2.11 6.29 -6.47
N VAL A 56 1.22 6.56 -7.42
CA VAL A 56 -0.22 6.37 -7.23
C VAL A 56 -0.80 5.51 -8.34
N TYR A 57 -1.24 4.31 -7.98
CA TYR A 57 -2.04 3.46 -8.86
C TYR A 57 -3.53 3.73 -8.65
N THR A 58 -4.30 3.81 -9.73
CA THR A 58 -5.76 3.94 -9.67
C THR A 58 -6.36 2.90 -10.61
N VAL A 59 -7.26 2.07 -10.09
CA VAL A 59 -8.04 1.15 -10.93
C VAL A 59 -8.91 1.95 -11.89
N SER A 60 -9.00 1.50 -13.14
CA SER A 60 -9.82 2.15 -14.17
C SER A 60 -11.22 2.52 -13.64
N LYS A 61 -11.65 3.75 -13.95
CA LYS A 61 -13.00 4.25 -13.60
C LYS A 61 -14.11 3.44 -14.26
N ILE A 62 -13.80 2.60 -15.24
CA ILE A 62 -14.79 1.76 -15.93
C ILE A 62 -14.98 0.42 -15.19
N ALA A 63 -14.15 0.10 -14.18
CA ALA A 63 -14.30 -1.14 -13.40
C ALA A 63 -15.70 -1.25 -12.78
N THR A 64 -16.32 -2.42 -12.95
CA THR A 64 -17.68 -2.73 -12.47
C THR A 64 -17.68 -3.41 -11.10
N SER A 65 -16.55 -4.01 -10.71
CA SER A 65 -16.36 -4.73 -9.45
C SER A 65 -15.03 -4.37 -8.78
N ASN A 66 -14.85 -4.81 -7.53
CA ASN A 66 -13.55 -4.79 -6.88
C ASN A 66 -12.56 -5.58 -7.72
N LYS A 67 -11.33 -5.07 -7.82
CA LYS A 67 -10.27 -5.69 -8.60
C LYS A 67 -9.14 -6.17 -7.72
N ARG A 68 -8.70 -7.41 -7.96
CA ARG A 68 -7.47 -7.92 -7.35
C ARG A 68 -6.27 -7.53 -8.22
N VAL A 69 -5.43 -6.67 -7.66
CA VAL A 69 -4.25 -6.12 -8.33
C VAL A 69 -2.99 -6.64 -7.65
N THR A 70 -2.10 -7.24 -8.43
CA THR A 70 -0.77 -7.67 -7.98
C THR A 70 0.27 -6.75 -8.57
N ILE A 71 0.93 -5.97 -7.72
CA ILE A 71 2.12 -5.19 -8.08
C ILE A 71 3.33 -6.07 -7.80
N LYS A 72 4.17 -6.31 -8.80
CA LYS A 72 5.34 -7.17 -8.69
C LYS A 72 6.59 -6.42 -9.16
N THR A 73 7.65 -6.48 -8.36
CA THR A 73 9.00 -6.08 -8.73
C THR A 73 9.85 -7.34 -8.94
N ASP A 74 11.14 -7.17 -9.16
CA ASP A 74 12.10 -8.27 -9.23
C ASP A 74 12.39 -8.91 -7.86
N ILE A 75 12.14 -8.21 -6.75
CA ILE A 75 12.36 -8.70 -5.38
C ILE A 75 11.04 -9.06 -4.69
N ASP A 76 10.06 -8.17 -4.75
CA ASP A 76 8.86 -8.21 -3.90
C ASP A 76 7.57 -8.27 -4.72
N SER A 77 6.48 -8.55 -4.01
CA SER A 77 5.12 -8.40 -4.56
C SER A 77 4.13 -7.93 -3.50
N LEU A 78 3.11 -7.20 -3.96
CA LEU A 78 2.01 -6.72 -3.14
C LEU A 78 0.69 -7.03 -3.86
N ILE A 79 -0.19 -7.74 -3.17
CA ILE A 79 -1.54 -8.02 -3.63
C ILE A 79 -2.50 -7.08 -2.89
N VAL A 80 -3.32 -6.34 -3.62
CA VAL A 80 -4.32 -5.43 -3.07
C VAL A 80 -5.64 -5.61 -3.80
N ASP A 81 -6.72 -5.67 -3.03
CA ASP A 81 -8.08 -5.62 -3.55
C ASP A 81 -8.53 -4.15 -3.54
N LEU A 82 -8.78 -3.58 -4.71
CA LEU A 82 -9.11 -2.16 -4.89
C LEU A 82 -10.50 -1.98 -5.49
N LYS A 83 -11.25 -1.01 -4.97
CA LYS A 83 -12.55 -0.62 -5.52
C LYS A 83 -12.37 0.31 -6.72
N LYS A 84 -13.45 0.46 -7.50
CA LYS A 84 -13.52 1.41 -8.61
C LYS A 84 -13.14 2.83 -8.14
N GLY A 85 -12.15 3.43 -8.80
CA GLY A 85 -11.67 4.78 -8.49
C GLY A 85 -10.84 4.90 -7.19
N GLU A 86 -10.61 3.79 -6.49
CA GLU A 86 -9.74 3.78 -5.31
C GLU A 86 -8.28 3.99 -5.73
N LYS A 87 -7.58 4.80 -4.94
CA LYS A 87 -6.18 5.14 -5.18
C LYS A 87 -5.30 4.38 -4.20
N LYS A 88 -4.39 3.58 -4.73
CA LYS A 88 -3.33 2.95 -3.92
C LYS A 88 -2.04 3.75 -4.06
N ARG A 89 -1.54 4.26 -2.93
CA ARG A 89 -0.19 4.81 -2.84
C ARG A 89 0.82 3.67 -2.73
N LEU A 90 1.83 3.70 -3.59
CA LEU A 90 2.90 2.71 -3.68
C LEU A 90 4.22 3.40 -3.31
N TYR A 91 5.03 2.70 -2.52
CA TYR A 91 6.33 3.17 -2.08
C TYR A 91 7.36 2.11 -2.44
N TYR A 92 8.45 2.54 -3.05
CA TYR A 92 9.52 1.66 -3.51
C TYR A 92 10.85 1.95 -2.80
N SER A 93 11.71 0.94 -2.70
CA SER A 93 13.09 1.06 -2.23
C SER A 93 14.02 0.26 -3.12
N PHE A 94 15.14 0.85 -3.52
CA PHE A 94 16.18 0.13 -4.26
C PHE A 94 17.23 -0.42 -3.30
N GLU A 95 17.49 -1.73 -3.37
CA GLU A 95 18.40 -2.46 -2.47
C GLU A 95 19.85 -2.55 -3.01
N ARG A 96 20.33 -1.51 -3.70
CA ARG A 96 21.66 -1.51 -4.36
C ARG A 96 22.81 -1.95 -3.46
#